data_AF-A0A3D3Q9K1-F1
#
_entry.id   AF-A0A3D3Q9K1-F1
#
_cell.length_a   1.000
_cell.length_b   1.000
_cell.length_c   1.000
_cell.angle_alpha   90.00
_cell.angle_beta   90.00
_cell.angle_gamma   90.00
#
_symmetry.space_group_name_H-M   'P 1'
#
loop_
_entity.id
_entity.type
_entity.pdbx_description
1 polymer ?
#
loop_
_entity_poly.entity_id
_entity_poly.type
_entity_poly.pdbx_seq_one_letter_code
_entity_poly.pdbx_strand_id
1 'polypeptide(L)'
;MARPGLETRFEPQPGFARIKVKPHGNGCRKVWTNNEVSAPTVVPKISTKTGLIYIYTRPSDPSGSEGYYWTAIDYASAKTAWRQYAGSGLGYNNNYAGLAIGPNGTAYLGTIGGIIALRDVR
;
A
#
# COMPACT_ATOMS: atom_id res chain seq x y z
N MET A 1 -10.70 24.21 31.74
CA MET A 1 -10.96 22.77 31.50
C MET A 1 -10.32 22.38 30.19
N ALA A 2 -9.20 21.65 30.22
CA ALA A 2 -8.60 21.06 29.03
C ALA A 2 -9.36 19.77 28.67
N ARG A 3 -9.65 19.55 27.38
CA ARG A 3 -10.25 18.29 26.91
C ARG A 3 -9.21 17.17 27.04
N PRO A 4 -9.50 16.03 27.69
CA PRO A 4 -8.55 14.94 27.78
C PRO A 4 -8.40 14.22 26.42
N GLY A 5 -7.16 13.96 26.00
CA GLY A 5 -6.82 12.72 25.29
C GLY A 5 -6.76 12.73 23.77
N LEU A 6 -6.53 13.85 23.09
CA LEU A 6 -6.16 13.84 21.68
C LEU A 6 -4.67 13.46 21.54
N GLU A 7 -4.34 12.18 21.73
CA GLU A 7 -3.18 11.62 21.03
C GLU A 7 -3.55 11.59 19.54
N THR A 8 -3.23 12.65 18.79
CA THR A 8 -3.24 12.61 17.34
C THR A 8 -2.20 11.59 16.88
N ARG A 9 -2.60 10.33 16.79
CA ARG A 9 -1.87 9.33 16.01
C ARG A 9 -1.97 9.77 14.55
N PHE A 10 -0.83 10.07 13.94
CA PHE A 10 -0.75 10.61 12.59
C PHE A 10 -0.96 9.48 11.57
N GLU A 11 -2.22 9.04 11.44
CA GLU A 11 -2.61 8.11 10.39
C GLU A 11 -2.75 8.89 9.07
N PRO A 12 -2.00 8.55 8.01
CA PRO A 12 -2.13 9.23 6.73
C PRO A 12 -3.52 9.01 6.16
N GLN A 13 -4.13 10.06 5.61
CA GLN A 13 -5.44 9.96 5.01
C GLN A 13 -5.43 8.92 3.86
N PRO A 14 -6.41 8.00 3.83
CA PRO A 14 -6.53 7.03 2.77
C PRO A 14 -6.91 7.68 1.43
N GLY A 15 -6.53 7.06 0.33
CA GLY A 15 -6.89 7.56 -0.99
C GLY A 15 -6.17 6.89 -2.16
N PHE A 16 -6.93 6.25 -3.03
CA PHE A 16 -6.47 5.76 -4.33
C PHE A 16 -7.50 6.06 -5.41
N ALA A 17 -7.04 6.31 -6.63
CA ALA A 17 -7.91 6.44 -7.79
C ALA A 17 -7.32 5.72 -9.00
N ARG A 18 -8.18 5.04 -9.75
CA ARG A 18 -7.82 4.53 -11.07
C ARG A 18 -8.36 5.46 -12.12
N ILE A 19 -7.46 6.02 -12.91
CA ILE A 19 -7.78 6.87 -14.05
C ILE A 19 -7.50 6.09 -15.33
N LYS A 20 -8.51 5.99 -16.22
CA LYS A 20 -8.34 5.47 -17.57
C LYS A 20 -8.08 6.64 -18.51
N VAL A 21 -6.90 6.67 -19.11
CA VAL A 21 -6.59 7.61 -20.21
C VAL A 21 -7.29 7.11 -21.48
N LYS A 22 -7.99 7.99 -22.18
CA LYS A 22 -8.68 7.66 -23.43
C LYS A 22 -7.66 7.59 -24.59
N PRO A 23 -7.94 6.79 -25.64
CA PRO A 23 -7.09 6.73 -26.83
C PRO A 23 -6.86 8.11 -27.45
N HIS A 24 -5.71 8.27 -28.12
CA HIS A 24 -5.33 9.50 -28.83
C HIS A 24 -5.28 10.77 -27.96
N GLY A 25 -5.18 10.64 -26.64
CA GLY A 25 -5.09 11.79 -25.74
C GLY A 25 -6.41 12.55 -25.54
N ASN A 26 -7.55 11.96 -25.87
CA ASN A 26 -8.87 12.61 -25.81
C ASN A 26 -9.46 12.73 -24.38
N GLY A 27 -8.59 12.86 -23.38
CA GLY A 27 -8.92 13.06 -21.97
C GLY A 27 -8.87 11.79 -21.11
N CYS A 28 -9.41 11.91 -19.90
CA CYS A 28 -9.33 10.90 -18.86
C CYS A 28 -10.72 10.57 -18.31
N ARG A 29 -10.90 9.34 -17.80
CA ARG A 29 -12.09 8.93 -17.06
C ARG A 29 -11.66 8.32 -15.73
N LYS A 30 -12.19 8.85 -14.62
CA LYS A 30 -12.08 8.19 -13.32
C LYS A 30 -12.90 6.90 -13.35
N VAL A 31 -12.25 5.77 -13.10
CA VAL A 31 -12.88 4.46 -13.07
C VAL A 31 -13.45 4.19 -11.69
N TRP A 32 -12.65 4.43 -10.66
CA TRP A 32 -13.04 4.30 -9.26
C TRP A 32 -12.16 5.16 -8.36
N THR A 33 -12.63 5.32 -7.13
CA THR A 33 -11.88 5.86 -5.99
C THR A 33 -11.99 4.85 -4.84
N ASN A 34 -10.90 4.63 -4.11
CA ASN A 34 -10.86 3.91 -2.85
C ASN A 34 -10.45 4.91 -1.76
N ASN A 35 -11.27 5.05 -0.71
CA ASN A 35 -11.04 5.97 0.41
C ASN A 35 -10.77 5.20 1.72
N GLU A 36 -10.39 3.93 1.64
CA GLU A 36 -10.13 3.06 2.78
C GLU A 36 -8.64 2.74 2.93
N VAL A 37 -7.92 2.70 1.82
CA VAL A 37 -6.53 2.26 1.76
C VAL A 37 -5.59 3.45 1.86
N SER A 38 -4.69 3.41 2.85
CA SER A 38 -3.64 4.41 3.07
C SER A 38 -2.27 3.79 2.86
N ALA A 39 -1.55 4.27 1.84
CA ALA A 39 -0.20 3.84 1.48
C ALA A 39 0.65 5.06 1.09
N PRO A 40 1.08 5.87 2.07
CA PRO A 40 1.61 7.22 1.85
C PRO A 40 2.94 7.27 1.09
N THR A 41 3.72 6.18 1.10
CA THR A 41 5.14 6.23 0.76
C THR A 41 5.55 5.24 -0.33
N VAL A 42 4.69 4.36 -0.84
CA VAL A 42 5.12 3.35 -1.82
C VAL A 42 4.95 3.84 -3.25
N VAL A 43 5.81 3.36 -4.16
CA VAL A 43 5.53 3.36 -5.61
C VAL A 43 4.77 2.08 -5.97
N PRO A 44 3.45 2.12 -6.24
CA PRO A 44 2.65 0.92 -6.48
C PRO A 44 3.09 0.15 -7.73
N LYS A 45 2.90 -1.17 -7.73
CA LYS A 45 3.12 -2.02 -8.91
C LYS A 45 1.84 -2.78 -9.25
N ILE A 46 1.55 -2.92 -10.53
CA ILE A 46 0.41 -3.72 -11.01
C ILE A 46 0.92 -4.98 -11.72
N SER A 47 0.31 -6.11 -11.43
CA SER A 47 0.47 -7.33 -12.21
C SER A 47 -0.71 -7.48 -13.17
N THR A 48 -0.41 -7.48 -14.46
CA THR A 48 -1.42 -7.74 -15.50
C THR A 48 -1.87 -9.20 -15.53
N LYS A 49 -1.07 -10.11 -14.98
CA LYS A 49 -1.40 -11.54 -14.88
C LYS A 49 -2.44 -11.82 -13.81
N THR A 50 -2.33 -11.18 -12.65
CA THR A 50 -3.23 -11.43 -11.51
C THR A 50 -4.32 -10.37 -11.36
N GLY A 51 -4.19 -9.21 -12.02
CA GLY A 51 -5.11 -8.09 -11.84
C GLY A 51 -4.95 -7.39 -10.48
N LEU A 52 -3.83 -7.60 -9.78
CA LEU A 52 -3.58 -7.02 -8.47
C LEU A 52 -2.64 -5.82 -8.55
N ILE A 53 -2.95 -4.78 -7.76
CA ILE A 53 -2.07 -3.66 -7.48
C ILE A 53 -1.46 -3.89 -6.10
N TYR A 54 -0.14 -4.05 -6.07
CA TYR A 54 0.67 -4.24 -4.87
C TYR A 54 1.13 -2.90 -4.34
N ILE A 55 0.85 -2.68 -3.06
CA ILE A 55 1.12 -1.47 -2.31
C ILE A 55 1.64 -1.84 -0.90
N TYR A 56 2.07 -0.82 -0.17
CA TYR A 56 2.59 -0.93 1.18
C TYR A 56 1.84 0.06 2.06
N THR A 57 0.89 -0.46 2.81
CA THR A 57 -0.06 0.34 3.59
C THR A 57 0.40 0.49 5.02
N ARG A 58 -0.13 1.50 5.70
CA ARG A 58 0.28 1.83 7.05
C ARG A 58 -0.89 2.05 8.03
N PRO A 59 -1.82 1.10 8.20
CA PRO A 59 -2.77 1.16 9.30
C PRO A 59 -2.06 0.93 10.65
N SER A 60 -2.73 1.29 11.75
CA SER A 60 -2.24 0.97 13.09
C SER A 60 -2.10 -0.55 13.29
N ASP A 61 -1.04 -0.97 13.98
CA ASP A 61 -0.80 -2.35 14.37
C ASP A 61 -1.68 -2.77 15.59
N PRO A 62 -1.67 -4.06 16.01
CA PRO A 62 -2.48 -4.51 17.15
C PRO A 62 -2.15 -3.85 18.51
N SER A 63 -0.98 -3.24 18.66
CA SER A 63 -0.60 -2.42 19.83
C SER A 63 -1.07 -0.97 19.71
N GLY A 64 -1.65 -0.61 18.56
CA GLY A 64 -2.00 0.75 18.16
C GLY A 64 -0.82 1.56 17.60
N SER A 65 0.37 0.98 17.50
CA SER A 65 1.55 1.66 16.95
C SER A 65 1.51 1.67 15.41
N GLU A 66 2.51 2.28 14.78
CA GLU A 66 2.56 2.42 13.33
C GLU A 66 3.01 1.12 12.66
N GLY A 67 2.05 0.38 12.10
CA GLY A 67 2.29 -0.87 11.39
C GLY A 67 2.54 -0.65 9.91
N TYR A 68 3.28 -1.57 9.29
CA TYR A 68 3.46 -1.65 7.85
C TYR A 68 2.97 -2.99 7.33
N TYR A 69 2.28 -2.94 6.20
CA TYR A 69 1.60 -4.10 5.63
C TYR A 69 1.81 -4.15 4.14
N TRP A 70 2.21 -5.33 3.66
CA TRP A 70 2.05 -5.69 2.27
C TRP A 70 0.56 -5.79 1.98
N THR A 71 0.08 -5.08 0.97
CA THR A 71 -1.34 -5.06 0.65
C THR A 71 -1.51 -5.18 -0.86
N ALA A 72 -2.49 -5.98 -1.28
CA ALA A 72 -2.94 -5.98 -2.66
C ALA A 72 -4.39 -5.52 -2.74
N ILE A 73 -4.67 -4.64 -3.70
CA ILE A 73 -6.03 -4.27 -4.09
C ILE A 73 -6.32 -4.80 -5.49
N ASP A 74 -7.58 -5.19 -5.71
CA ASP A 74 -8.06 -5.62 -7.02
C ASP A 74 -8.19 -4.42 -7.97
N TYR A 75 -7.59 -4.53 -9.16
CA TYR A 75 -7.55 -3.47 -10.17
C TYR A 75 -8.94 -3.09 -10.71
N ALA A 76 -9.86 -4.05 -10.77
CA ALA A 76 -11.19 -3.84 -11.33
C ALA A 76 -12.13 -3.15 -10.33
N SER A 77 -12.19 -3.65 -9.10
CA SER A 77 -13.16 -3.29 -8.08
C SER A 77 -12.65 -2.34 -7.00
N ALA A 78 -11.34 -2.11 -6.93
CA ALA A 78 -10.66 -1.35 -5.88
C ALA A 78 -10.69 -1.98 -4.48
N LYS A 79 -11.24 -3.18 -4.32
CA LYS A 79 -11.32 -3.83 -3.00
C LYS A 79 -9.96 -4.38 -2.58
N THR A 80 -9.68 -4.35 -1.29
CA THR A 80 -8.52 -5.05 -0.72
C THR A 80 -8.70 -6.55 -0.93
N ALA A 81 -7.79 -7.16 -1.69
CA ALA A 81 -7.79 -8.61 -1.93
C ALA A 81 -7.13 -9.36 -0.76
N TRP A 82 -6.01 -8.84 -0.26
CA TRP A 82 -5.32 -9.39 0.91
C TRP A 82 -4.39 -8.36 1.55
N ARG A 83 -4.00 -8.65 2.80
CA ARG A 83 -3.00 -7.91 3.57
C ARG A 83 -2.12 -8.88 4.36
N GLN A 84 -0.84 -8.57 4.47
CA GLN A 84 0.13 -9.29 5.27
C GLN A 84 0.98 -8.30 6.07
N TYR A 85 1.07 -8.51 7.38
CA TYR A 85 1.89 -7.68 8.26
C TYR A 85 3.37 -7.85 7.91
N ALA A 86 4.07 -6.74 7.71
CA ALA A 86 5.50 -6.68 7.46
C ALA A 86 6.28 -6.45 8.75
N GLY A 87 5.79 -5.58 9.62
CA GLY A 87 6.44 -5.18 10.87
C GLY A 87 6.01 -3.77 11.28
N SER A 88 6.58 -3.26 12.38
CA SER A 88 6.27 -1.95 12.94
C SER A 88 7.53 -1.16 13.26
N GLY A 89 7.39 0.18 13.26
CA GLY A 89 8.46 1.10 13.59
C GLY A 89 9.41 1.44 12.44
N LEU A 90 10.44 2.23 12.75
CA LEU A 90 11.27 2.91 11.74
C LEU A 90 11.95 1.95 10.76
N GLY A 91 12.40 0.77 11.23
CA GLY A 91 13.07 -0.22 10.40
C GLY A 91 12.23 -0.78 9.24
N TYR A 92 10.89 -0.69 9.33
CA TYR A 92 9.97 -1.16 8.29
C TYR A 92 9.44 -0.05 7.38
N ASN A 93 9.82 1.20 7.64
CA ASN A 93 9.50 2.33 6.77
C ASN A 93 10.27 2.19 5.46
N ASN A 94 9.57 2.17 4.33
CA ASN A 94 10.18 2.06 3.01
C ASN A 94 10.85 3.36 2.54
N ASN A 95 10.59 4.50 3.19
CA ASN A 95 11.14 5.81 2.85
C ASN A 95 11.14 6.10 1.34
N TYR A 96 9.97 5.96 0.71
CA TYR A 96 9.78 6.17 -0.73
C TYR A 96 10.44 5.15 -1.67
N ALA A 97 11.06 4.09 -1.14
CA ALA A 97 11.54 2.99 -1.96
C ALA A 97 10.38 2.31 -2.72
N GLY A 98 10.65 1.97 -3.99
CA GLY A 98 9.70 1.25 -4.82
C GLY A 98 9.64 -0.24 -4.50
N LEU A 99 8.44 -0.81 -4.63
CA LEU A 99 8.25 -2.27 -4.57
C LEU A 99 8.69 -2.91 -5.89
N ALA A 100 9.34 -4.07 -5.83
CA ALA A 100 9.69 -4.87 -6.99
C ALA A 100 9.08 -6.29 -6.88
N ILE A 101 8.68 -6.86 -8.01
CA ILE A 101 8.20 -8.25 -8.09
C ILE A 101 9.18 -9.03 -8.95
N GLY A 102 9.85 -10.01 -8.34
CA GLY A 102 10.80 -10.89 -9.03
C GLY A 102 10.09 -11.87 -9.96
N PRO A 103 10.82 -12.50 -10.91
CA PRO A 103 10.26 -13.47 -11.86
C PRO A 103 9.69 -14.72 -11.18
N ASN A 104 10.11 -15.02 -9.96
CA ASN A 104 9.60 -16.10 -9.12
C ASN A 104 8.36 -15.72 -8.29
N GLY A 105 7.82 -14.51 -8.47
CA GLY A 105 6.68 -13.98 -7.73
C GLY A 105 7.01 -13.39 -6.36
N THR A 106 8.27 -13.39 -5.92
CA THR A 106 8.66 -12.77 -4.65
C THR A 106 8.58 -11.24 -4.76
N ALA A 107 7.89 -10.61 -3.81
CA ALA A 107 7.90 -9.16 -3.65
C ALA A 107 9.09 -8.74 -2.80
N TYR A 108 9.82 -7.71 -3.23
CA TYR A 108 10.95 -7.12 -2.53
C TYR A 108 10.70 -5.65 -2.27
N LEU A 109 11.13 -5.16 -1.11
CA LEU A 109 11.02 -3.75 -0.74
C LEU A 109 12.24 -3.34 0.08
N GLY A 110 12.82 -2.20 -0.29
CA GLY A 110 13.80 -1.52 0.55
C GLY A 110 13.10 -0.80 1.71
N THR A 111 13.66 -0.90 2.90
CA THR A 111 13.27 -0.18 4.10
C THR A 111 14.49 0.41 4.78
N ILE A 112 14.28 1.29 5.76
CA ILE A 112 15.38 1.84 6.57
C ILE A 112 16.18 0.71 7.24
N GLY A 113 15.53 -0.41 7.59
CA GLY A 113 16.16 -1.58 8.19
C GLY A 113 16.87 -2.53 7.20
N GLY A 114 16.82 -2.28 5.90
CA GLY A 114 17.45 -3.14 4.88
C GLY A 114 16.50 -3.53 3.75
N ILE A 115 16.58 -4.78 3.28
CA ILE A 115 15.66 -5.32 2.27
C ILE A 115 14.80 -6.40 2.92
N ILE A 116 13.48 -6.27 2.75
CA ILE A 116 12.52 -7.28 3.17
C ILE A 116 11.88 -7.94 1.93
N ALA A 117 11.44 -9.18 2.10
CA ALA A 117 10.81 -9.96 1.05
C ALA A 117 9.52 -10.62 1.54
N LEU A 118 8.52 -10.70 0.66
CA LEU A 118 7.31 -11.49 0.85
C LEU A 118 7.20 -12.53 -0.27
N ARG A 119 6.97 -13.78 0.14
CA ARG A 119 6.80 -14.91 -0.78
C ARG A 119 5.73 -15.85 -0.23
N ASP A 120 4.91 -16.38 -1.12
CA ASP A 120 3.99 -17.46 -0.77
C ASP A 120 4.76 -18.71 -0.34
N VAL A 121 4.25 -19.39 0.68
CA VAL A 121 4.66 -20.77 0.96
C VAL A 121 4.05 -21.66 -0.12
N ARG A 122 4.87 -22.48 -0.75
CA ARG A 122 4.37 -23.54 -1.65
C ARG A 122 3.78 -24.67 -0.84
#